data_AF-A0A949QWM0-F1
#
_entry.id   AF-A0A949QWM0-F1
#
_cell.length_a   1.000
_cell.length_b   1.000
_cell.length_c   1.000
_cell.angle_alpha   90.00
_cell.angle_beta   90.00
_cell.angle_gamma   90.00
#
_symmetry.space_group_name_H-M   'P 1'
#
loop_
_entity.id
_entity.type
_entity.pdbx_description
1 polymer ?
#
loop_
_entity_poly.entity_id
_entity_poly.type
_entity_poly.pdbx_seq_one_letter_code
_entity_poly.pdbx_strand_id
1 'polypeptide(L)'
;MSHPVPNNPIAPIPQAERLQILDALRGFAVFGILAVNIGGFAAPALFPGYIPAKPAGSDELAEILMLFLAEGKFYTIFSFLFGLGFSVQMTRAEAKGKDLRSFYPRRLLVLFALGVLHAVIFWLGDILRLYAMLGFLLLAFRKRSDKTLLAYAGIFLVIGFILLAIIGGPHLGGEKIPGLDILAMARQAYRGDSFSSVVVFQFFGAFFSFLAIAFTQSGTVMALFLLGLLAGRMKLFERTNERRSFFTKVIQWGLPVGLIFNALFILTEAPWLSSLGFTIGARRLRRFTSAG
;
A
#
# COMPACT_ATOMS: atom_id res chain seq x y z
N MET A 1 18.34 -26.30 42.54
CA MET A 1 19.30 -26.13 41.43
C MET A 1 18.54 -25.53 40.26
N SER A 2 18.75 -24.24 39.98
CA SER A 2 18.08 -23.48 38.92
C SER A 2 18.79 -23.73 37.58
N HIS A 3 18.07 -24.28 36.60
CA HIS A 3 18.59 -24.40 35.24
C HIS A 3 18.71 -23.00 34.62
N PRO A 4 19.89 -22.62 34.07
CA PRO A 4 20.05 -21.35 33.40
C PRO A 4 19.28 -21.37 32.07
N VAL A 5 18.42 -20.37 31.85
CA VAL A 5 17.73 -20.15 30.57
C VAL A 5 18.79 -19.74 29.54
N PRO A 6 18.96 -20.47 28.42
CA PRO A 6 19.97 -20.13 27.44
C PRO A 6 19.65 -18.76 26.82
N ASN A 7 20.56 -17.82 27.05
CA ASN A 7 20.49 -16.46 26.57
C ASN A 7 20.85 -16.45 25.08
N ASN A 8 19.92 -16.88 24.23
CA ASN A 8 20.17 -16.94 22.79
C ASN A 8 20.10 -15.50 22.24
N PRO A 9 21.23 -14.91 21.79
CA PRO A 9 21.21 -13.56 21.22
C PRO A 9 20.25 -13.54 20.03
N ILE A 10 19.61 -12.39 19.81
CA ILE A 10 18.74 -12.16 18.65
C ILE A 10 19.65 -12.11 17.41
N ALA A 11 20.06 -13.27 16.91
CA ALA A 11 20.85 -13.39 15.70
C ALA A 11 19.95 -13.29 14.46
N PRO A 12 20.45 -12.71 13.35
CA PRO A 12 19.78 -12.76 12.06
C PRO A 12 19.49 -14.21 11.67
N ILE A 13 18.30 -14.44 11.11
CA ILE A 13 17.83 -15.79 10.75
C ILE A 13 18.80 -16.42 9.73
N PRO A 14 19.27 -17.67 9.95
CA PRO A 14 20.07 -18.42 8.99
C PRO A 14 19.38 -18.51 7.62
N GLN A 15 20.14 -18.40 6.54
CA GLN A 15 19.60 -18.32 5.18
C GLN A 15 18.74 -19.54 4.78
N ALA A 16 19.01 -20.72 5.36
CA ALA A 16 18.24 -21.95 5.16
C ALA A 16 16.81 -21.91 5.73
N GLU A 17 16.52 -21.04 6.71
CA GLU A 17 15.19 -20.90 7.32
C GLU A 17 14.33 -19.81 6.65
N ARG A 18 14.85 -19.13 5.61
CA ARG A 18 14.15 -18.03 4.93
C ARG A 18 13.39 -18.55 3.72
N LEU A 19 12.13 -18.13 3.60
CA LEU A 19 11.37 -18.29 2.36
C LEU A 19 11.91 -17.28 1.34
N GLN A 20 12.93 -17.67 0.58
CA GLN A 20 13.61 -16.78 -0.39
C GLN A 20 12.62 -16.12 -1.36
N ILE A 21 11.58 -16.84 -1.76
CA ILE A 21 10.50 -16.31 -2.61
C ILE A 21 9.77 -15.13 -1.96
N LEU A 22 9.54 -15.16 -0.64
CA LEU A 22 8.89 -14.06 0.09
C LEU A 22 9.77 -12.82 0.13
N ASP A 23 11.07 -13.00 0.35
CA ASP A 23 12.02 -11.88 0.40
C ASP A 23 12.19 -11.26 -0.99
N ALA A 24 12.28 -12.08 -2.05
CA ALA A 24 12.32 -11.63 -3.44
C ALA A 24 11.04 -10.86 -3.84
N LEU A 25 9.87 -11.40 -3.50
CA LEU A 25 8.58 -10.74 -3.79
C LEU A 25 8.44 -9.40 -3.05
N ARG A 26 8.97 -9.28 -1.83
CA ARG A 26 9.01 -8.00 -1.11
C ARG A 26 9.91 -6.99 -1.78
N GLY A 27 11.13 -7.40 -2.16
CA GLY A 27 12.07 -6.52 -2.89
C GLY A 27 11.46 -6.03 -4.20
N PHE A 28 10.86 -6.94 -4.97
CA PHE A 28 10.13 -6.61 -6.20
C PHE A 28 8.96 -5.65 -5.95
N ALA A 29 8.19 -5.87 -4.88
CA ALA A 29 7.09 -4.98 -4.51
C ALA A 29 7.58 -3.57 -4.14
N VAL A 30 8.66 -3.46 -3.37
CA VAL A 30 9.24 -2.16 -3.01
C VAL A 30 9.77 -1.42 -4.23
N PHE A 31 10.44 -2.12 -5.16
CA PHE A 31 10.90 -1.53 -6.41
C PHE A 31 9.74 -0.96 -7.24
N GLY A 32 8.66 -1.71 -7.39
CA GLY A 32 7.50 -1.23 -8.13
C GLY A 32 6.75 -0.08 -7.43
N ILE A 33 6.70 -0.07 -6.10
CA ILE A 33 6.18 1.08 -5.33
C ILE A 33 7.02 2.33 -5.63
N LEU A 34 8.36 2.21 -5.63
CA LEU A 34 9.24 3.32 -5.98
C LEU A 34 8.99 3.81 -7.41
N ALA A 35 8.91 2.88 -8.37
CA ALA A 35 8.69 3.21 -9.78
C ALA A 35 7.41 4.03 -9.99
N VAL A 36 6.32 3.66 -9.31
CA VAL A 36 5.05 4.41 -9.37
C VAL A 36 5.17 5.77 -8.69
N ASN A 37 5.80 5.84 -7.53
CA ASN A 37 5.85 7.07 -6.74
C ASN A 37 6.85 8.11 -7.28
N ILE A 38 7.82 7.72 -8.12
CA ILE A 38 8.85 8.65 -8.62
C ILE A 38 8.25 9.84 -9.37
N GLY A 39 7.15 9.63 -10.10
CA GLY A 39 6.42 10.71 -10.78
C GLY A 39 5.72 11.66 -9.81
N GLY A 40 5.40 11.18 -8.62
CA GLY A 40 4.93 12.00 -7.49
C GLY A 40 6.06 12.78 -6.82
N PHE A 41 7.26 12.21 -6.69
CA PHE A 41 8.42 12.94 -6.17
C PHE A 41 8.91 14.04 -7.11
N ALA A 42 8.80 13.83 -8.42
CA ALA A 42 9.28 14.75 -9.44
C ALA A 42 8.40 16.00 -9.63
N ALA A 43 7.18 16.02 -9.08
CA ALA A 43 6.22 17.09 -9.32
C ALA A 43 5.27 17.28 -8.11
N PRO A 44 4.68 18.47 -7.91
CA PRO A 44 3.66 18.70 -6.88
C PRO A 44 2.31 18.03 -7.21
N ALA A 45 2.33 16.82 -7.76
CA ALA A 45 1.18 16.07 -8.27
C ALA A 45 0.18 15.66 -7.19
N LEU A 46 0.59 15.64 -5.93
CA LEU A 46 -0.29 15.37 -4.79
C LEU A 46 -1.05 16.62 -4.30
N PHE A 47 -0.73 17.82 -4.77
CA PHE A 47 -1.35 19.05 -4.27
C PHE A 47 -2.54 19.47 -5.14
N PRO A 48 -3.70 19.77 -4.52
CA PRO A 48 -4.86 20.29 -5.23
C PRO A 48 -4.53 21.54 -6.06
N GLY A 49 -5.08 21.62 -7.27
CA GLY A 49 -4.84 22.72 -8.22
C GLY A 49 -3.57 22.60 -9.07
N TYR A 50 -2.76 21.55 -8.90
CA TYR A 50 -1.67 21.25 -9.82
C TYR A 50 -2.19 20.57 -11.09
N ILE A 51 -1.80 21.09 -12.25
CA ILE A 51 -2.11 20.52 -13.56
C ILE A 51 -0.77 20.18 -14.22
N PRO A 52 -0.42 18.89 -14.36
CA PRO A 52 0.80 18.51 -15.06
C PRO A 52 0.71 18.87 -16.55
N ALA A 53 1.85 19.15 -17.16
CA ALA A 53 1.95 19.22 -18.61
C ALA A 53 1.53 17.87 -19.23
N LYS A 54 0.82 17.92 -20.36
CA LYS A 54 0.41 16.71 -21.07
C LYS A 54 1.67 16.06 -21.68
N PRO A 55 1.99 14.80 -21.35
CA PRO A 55 3.12 14.13 -21.98
C PRO A 55 2.82 13.83 -23.45
N ALA A 56 3.87 13.75 -24.25
CA ALA A 56 3.81 13.49 -25.68
C ALA A 56 4.89 12.50 -26.10
N GLY A 57 4.66 11.75 -27.18
CA GLY A 57 5.63 10.81 -27.73
C GLY A 57 5.98 9.69 -26.77
N SER A 58 7.28 9.51 -26.48
CA SER A 58 7.77 8.45 -25.59
C SER A 58 7.30 8.59 -24.14
N ASP A 59 7.13 9.82 -23.65
CA ASP A 59 6.76 10.08 -22.26
C ASP A 59 5.31 9.65 -21.99
N GLU A 60 4.46 9.82 -22.98
CA GLU A 60 3.07 9.38 -22.94
C GLU A 60 2.97 7.86 -22.93
N LEU A 61 3.74 7.19 -23.79
CA LEU A 61 3.80 5.73 -23.80
C LEU A 61 4.31 5.20 -22.45
N ALA A 62 5.34 5.84 -21.88
CA ALA A 62 5.86 5.48 -20.56
C ALA A 62 4.80 5.65 -19.45
N GLU A 63 4.02 6.73 -19.46
CA GLU A 63 2.94 6.96 -18.50
C GLU A 63 1.83 5.91 -18.62
N ILE A 64 1.41 5.57 -19.85
CA ILE A 64 0.41 4.52 -20.10
C ILE A 64 0.93 3.16 -19.63
N LEU A 65 2.19 2.83 -19.92
CA LEU A 65 2.80 1.57 -19.47
C LEU A 65 2.91 1.51 -17.95
N MET A 66 3.26 2.60 -17.29
CA MET A 66 3.29 2.67 -15.82
C MET A 66 1.89 2.50 -15.22
N LEU A 67 0.89 3.17 -15.78
CA LEU A 67 -0.51 3.04 -15.37
C LEU A 67 -1.00 1.59 -15.53
N PHE A 68 -0.73 1.00 -16.70
CA PHE A 68 -1.17 -0.35 -17.00
C PHE A 68 -0.41 -1.40 -16.21
N LEU A 69 0.93 -1.34 -16.11
CA LEU A 69 1.73 -2.43 -15.57
C LEU A 69 2.02 -2.31 -14.07
N ALA A 70 2.00 -1.11 -13.49
CA ALA A 70 2.54 -0.87 -12.15
C ALA A 70 1.54 -0.25 -11.18
N GLU A 71 0.73 0.72 -11.63
CA GLU A 71 -0.20 1.44 -10.78
C GLU A 71 -1.14 0.49 -10.03
N GLY A 72 -1.23 0.67 -8.70
CA GLY A 72 -2.09 -0.13 -7.83
C GLY A 72 -1.65 -1.58 -7.58
N LYS A 73 -0.66 -2.11 -8.29
CA LYS A 73 -0.33 -3.55 -8.22
C LYS A 73 0.68 -3.84 -7.13
N PHE A 74 1.66 -2.97 -6.97
CA PHE A 74 2.74 -3.24 -6.04
C PHE A 74 2.36 -3.03 -4.57
N TYR A 75 1.48 -2.07 -4.25
CA TYR A 75 0.98 -1.92 -2.88
C TYR A 75 0.07 -3.10 -2.48
N THR A 76 -0.69 -3.70 -3.42
CA THR A 76 -1.54 -4.85 -3.10
C THR A 76 -0.71 -6.10 -2.82
N ILE A 77 0.32 -6.35 -3.62
CA ILE A 77 1.32 -7.39 -3.36
C ILE A 77 1.96 -7.13 -2.00
N PHE A 78 2.48 -5.92 -1.76
CA PHE A 78 3.14 -5.59 -0.50
C PHE A 78 2.21 -5.75 0.72
N SER A 79 0.94 -5.37 0.60
CA SER A 79 -0.08 -5.55 1.65
C SER A 79 -0.28 -7.03 1.97
N PHE A 80 -0.48 -7.85 0.94
CA PHE A 80 -0.62 -9.29 1.12
C PHE A 80 0.61 -9.92 1.78
N LEU A 81 1.82 -9.53 1.35
CA LEU A 81 3.08 -10.03 1.92
C LEU A 81 3.32 -9.55 3.36
N PHE A 82 2.72 -8.43 3.78
CA PHE A 82 2.72 -8.00 5.17
C PHE A 82 1.92 -8.97 6.04
N GLY A 83 0.69 -9.30 5.64
CA GLY A 83 -0.14 -10.30 6.32
C GLY A 83 0.47 -11.70 6.36
N LEU A 84 1.06 -12.13 5.24
CA LEU A 84 1.83 -13.37 5.17
C LEU A 84 3.04 -13.35 6.11
N GLY A 85 3.76 -12.23 6.12
CA GLY A 85 4.88 -11.99 7.03
C GLY A 85 4.50 -12.03 8.50
N PHE A 86 3.32 -11.53 8.84
CA PHE A 86 2.74 -11.62 10.17
C PHE A 86 2.51 -13.10 10.55
N SER A 87 1.91 -13.90 9.66
CA SER A 87 1.71 -15.34 9.90
C SER A 87 3.03 -16.08 10.13
N VAL A 88 4.05 -15.82 9.30
CA VAL A 88 5.37 -16.46 9.44
C VAL A 88 6.01 -16.10 10.79
N GLN A 89 5.90 -14.85 11.22
CA GLN A 89 6.40 -14.42 12.53
C GLN A 89 5.63 -15.08 13.68
N MET A 90 4.31 -15.23 13.56
CA MET A 90 3.47 -15.91 14.54
C MET A 90 3.90 -17.36 14.71
N THR A 91 3.99 -18.12 13.62
CA THR A 91 4.41 -19.53 13.64
C THR A 91 5.82 -19.71 14.23
N ARG A 92 6.75 -18.79 13.92
CA ARG A 92 8.11 -18.82 14.49
C ARG A 92 8.13 -18.49 15.98
N ALA A 93 7.28 -17.57 16.43
CA ALA A 93 7.16 -17.24 17.85
C ALA A 93 6.61 -18.44 18.63
N GLU A 94 5.55 -19.08 18.10
CA GLU A 94 4.95 -20.30 18.66
C GLU A 94 5.97 -21.46 18.75
N ALA A 95 6.72 -21.70 17.67
CA ALA A 95 7.77 -22.73 17.65
C ALA A 95 8.88 -22.50 18.69
N LYS A 96 9.09 -21.23 19.12
CA LYS A 96 10.07 -20.84 20.14
C LYS A 96 9.44 -20.66 21.53
N GLY A 97 8.16 -21.01 21.71
CA GLY A 97 7.43 -20.83 22.97
C GLY A 97 7.27 -19.37 23.40
N LYS A 98 7.38 -18.41 22.46
CA LYS A 98 7.27 -16.97 22.74
C LYS A 98 5.89 -16.44 22.32
N ASP A 99 5.30 -15.56 23.13
CA ASP A 99 4.09 -14.84 22.72
C ASP A 99 4.45 -13.75 21.71
N LEU A 100 3.81 -13.78 20.54
CA LEU A 100 3.90 -12.74 19.51
C LEU A 100 3.64 -11.33 20.06
N ARG A 101 2.74 -11.20 21.05
CA ARG A 101 2.39 -9.91 21.68
C ARG A 101 3.55 -9.26 22.42
N SER A 102 4.58 -10.01 22.80
CA SER A 102 5.74 -9.47 23.52
C SER A 102 6.61 -8.55 22.66
N PHE A 103 6.62 -8.75 21.33
CA PHE A 103 7.52 -8.03 20.42
C PHE A 103 6.81 -7.39 19.22
N TYR A 104 5.73 -7.97 18.72
CA TYR A 104 5.08 -7.47 17.50
C TYR A 104 4.54 -6.04 17.63
N PRO A 105 3.87 -5.65 18.74
CA PRO A 105 3.45 -4.26 18.96
C PRO A 105 4.60 -3.26 18.90
N ARG A 106 5.78 -3.59 19.46
CA ARG A 106 6.96 -2.72 19.40
C ARG A 106 7.43 -2.52 17.96
N ARG A 107 7.40 -3.57 17.14
CA ARG A 107 7.71 -3.47 15.69
C ARG A 107 6.72 -2.56 14.97
N LEU A 108 5.44 -2.63 15.31
CA LEU A 108 4.42 -1.74 14.73
C LEU A 108 4.61 -0.29 15.18
N LEU A 109 4.96 -0.04 16.44
CA LEU A 109 5.29 1.31 16.92
C LEU A 109 6.50 1.90 16.20
N VAL A 110 7.56 1.09 16.02
CA VAL A 110 8.73 1.50 15.22
C VAL A 110 8.32 1.79 13.78
N LEU A 111 7.51 0.92 13.15
CA LEU A 111 7.01 1.13 11.79
C LEU A 111 6.17 2.42 11.69
N PHE A 112 5.33 2.69 12.69
CA PHE A 112 4.52 3.91 12.75
C PHE A 112 5.40 5.15 12.88
N ALA A 113 6.38 5.13 13.79
CA ALA A 113 7.32 6.24 13.98
C ALA A 113 8.14 6.51 12.71
N LEU A 114 8.61 5.46 12.05
CA LEU A 114 9.28 5.57 10.74
C LEU A 114 8.34 6.14 9.69
N GLY A 115 7.06 5.75 9.67
CA GLY A 115 6.07 6.32 8.75
C GLY A 115 5.76 7.80 9.02
N VAL A 116 5.70 8.22 10.29
CA VAL A 116 5.55 9.65 10.65
C VAL A 116 6.77 10.44 10.19
N LEU A 117 7.97 9.96 10.50
CA LEU A 117 9.21 10.59 10.05
C LEU A 117 9.26 10.66 8.51
N HIS A 118 8.89 9.56 7.86
CA HIS A 118 8.85 9.46 6.41
C HIS A 118 7.89 10.46 5.79
N ALA A 119 6.70 10.62 6.39
CA ALA A 119 5.68 11.52 5.88
C ALA A 119 6.02 13.01 6.05
N VAL A 120 6.65 13.34 7.17
CA VAL A 120 7.01 14.73 7.50
C VAL A 120 8.26 15.17 6.76
N ILE A 121 9.23 14.27 6.54
CA ILE A 121 10.52 14.61 5.93
C ILE A 121 10.54 14.38 4.43
N PHE A 122 9.98 13.26 3.95
CA PHE A 122 10.19 12.80 2.58
C PHE A 122 8.93 12.86 1.71
N TRP A 123 7.80 12.29 2.14
CA TRP A 123 6.67 12.05 1.24
C TRP A 123 5.30 11.95 1.91
N LEU A 124 4.37 12.82 1.51
CA LEU A 124 3.00 12.87 2.05
C LEU A 124 2.20 11.57 1.87
N GLY A 125 2.47 10.81 0.80
CA GLY A 125 1.80 9.55 0.47
C GLY A 125 2.30 8.33 1.24
N ASP A 126 2.84 8.51 2.44
CA ASP A 126 3.34 7.40 3.27
C ASP A 126 2.25 6.36 3.61
N ILE A 127 2.56 5.09 3.36
CA ILE A 127 1.69 3.95 3.67
C ILE A 127 2.08 3.23 4.97
N LEU A 128 3.26 3.51 5.54
CA LEU A 128 3.79 2.80 6.71
C LEU A 128 2.92 3.07 7.95
N ARG A 129 2.45 4.31 8.14
CA ARG A 129 1.52 4.67 9.22
C ARG A 129 0.24 3.83 9.14
N LEU A 130 -0.32 3.69 7.94
CA LEU A 130 -1.52 2.88 7.71
C LEU A 130 -1.26 1.41 8.05
N TYR A 131 -0.13 0.86 7.58
CA TYR A 131 0.23 -0.53 7.80
C TYR A 131 0.47 -0.84 9.27
N ALA A 132 1.10 0.08 10.00
CA ALA A 132 1.28 -0.08 11.44
C ALA A 132 -0.07 -0.11 12.17
N MET A 133 -0.98 0.82 11.85
CA MET A 133 -2.31 0.91 12.47
C MET A 133 -3.16 -0.33 12.16
N LEU A 134 -3.20 -0.76 10.90
CA LEU A 134 -3.89 -1.99 10.50
C LEU A 134 -3.19 -3.24 11.02
N GLY A 135 -1.88 -3.20 11.26
CA GLY A 135 -1.14 -4.28 11.90
C GLY A 135 -1.57 -4.53 13.34
N PHE A 136 -1.96 -3.48 14.08
CA PHE A 136 -2.55 -3.63 15.41
C PHE A 136 -3.93 -4.29 15.33
N LEU A 137 -4.75 -3.89 14.35
CA LEU A 137 -6.04 -4.52 14.09
C LEU A 137 -5.86 -6.00 13.68
N LEU A 138 -4.89 -6.29 12.80
CA LEU A 138 -4.56 -7.65 12.37
C LEU A 138 -4.17 -8.55 13.56
N LEU A 139 -3.50 -8.00 14.58
CA LEU A 139 -3.18 -8.74 15.80
C LEU A 139 -4.43 -9.26 16.53
N ALA A 140 -5.58 -8.59 16.40
CA ALA A 140 -6.86 -9.05 16.95
C ALA A 140 -7.44 -10.25 16.17
N PHE A 141 -7.10 -10.38 14.88
CA PHE A 141 -7.54 -11.49 14.03
C PHE A 141 -6.67 -12.74 14.15
N ARG A 142 -5.50 -12.66 14.78
CA ARG A 142 -4.48 -13.73 14.81
C ARG A 142 -4.94 -15.09 15.34
N LYS A 143 -5.99 -15.15 16.17
CA LYS A 143 -6.56 -16.41 16.72
C LYS A 143 -7.93 -16.76 16.13
N ARG A 144 -8.44 -15.96 15.18
CA ARG A 144 -9.76 -16.21 14.56
C ARG A 144 -9.66 -17.37 13.57
N SER A 145 -10.80 -18.02 13.31
CA SER A 145 -10.89 -19.14 12.36
C SER A 145 -10.64 -18.70 10.92
N ASP A 146 -10.20 -19.60 10.05
CA ASP A 146 -9.92 -19.29 8.65
C ASP A 146 -11.17 -18.80 7.90
N LYS A 147 -12.35 -19.36 8.22
CA LYS A 147 -13.65 -18.89 7.71
C LYS A 147 -13.92 -17.45 8.13
N THR A 148 -13.60 -17.09 9.37
CA THR A 148 -13.72 -15.72 9.87
C THR A 148 -12.76 -14.79 9.14
N LEU A 149 -11.51 -15.19 8.91
CA LEU A 149 -10.55 -14.37 8.17
C LEU A 149 -11.05 -14.06 6.76
N LEU A 150 -11.59 -15.07 6.06
CA LEU A 150 -12.12 -14.90 4.71
C LEU A 150 -13.37 -14.00 4.68
N ALA A 151 -14.30 -14.22 5.61
CA ALA A 151 -15.52 -13.39 5.70
C ALA A 151 -15.17 -11.92 5.97
N TYR A 152 -14.29 -11.66 6.93
CA TYR A 152 -13.87 -10.29 7.23
C TYR A 152 -13.01 -9.68 6.13
N ALA A 153 -12.21 -10.46 5.40
CA ALA A 153 -11.52 -9.96 4.21
C ALA A 153 -12.53 -9.46 3.16
N GLY A 154 -13.61 -10.22 2.91
CA GLY A 154 -14.70 -9.78 2.04
C GLY A 154 -15.39 -8.51 2.54
N ILE A 155 -15.72 -8.45 3.85
CA ILE A 155 -16.34 -7.27 4.47
C ILE A 155 -15.46 -6.03 4.33
N PHE A 156 -14.17 -6.12 4.68
CA PHE A 156 -13.24 -4.98 4.57
C PHE A 156 -13.05 -4.55 3.12
N LEU A 157 -13.04 -5.49 2.17
CA LEU A 157 -12.96 -5.16 0.75
C LEU A 157 -14.20 -4.38 0.28
N VAL A 158 -15.41 -4.83 0.65
CA VAL A 158 -16.66 -4.13 0.33
C VAL A 158 -16.70 -2.75 0.97
N ILE A 159 -16.35 -2.63 2.25
CA ILE A 159 -16.24 -1.34 2.94
C ILE A 159 -15.24 -0.43 2.22
N GLY A 160 -14.08 -0.96 1.82
CA GLY A 160 -13.07 -0.23 1.07
C GLY A 160 -13.63 0.35 -0.23
N PHE A 161 -14.35 -0.46 -1.02
CA PHE A 161 -14.99 0.01 -2.25
C PHE A 161 -16.10 1.04 -1.99
N ILE A 162 -16.89 0.89 -0.93
CA ILE A 162 -17.92 1.87 -0.56
C ILE A 162 -17.28 3.20 -0.17
N LEU A 163 -16.28 3.18 0.72
CA LEU A 163 -15.57 4.39 1.14
C LEU A 163 -14.87 5.05 -0.04
N LEU A 164 -14.29 4.26 -0.94
CA LEU A 164 -13.70 4.77 -2.16
C LEU A 164 -14.73 5.37 -3.11
N ALA A 165 -15.93 4.82 -3.21
CA ALA A 165 -16.99 5.36 -4.06
C ALA A 165 -17.61 6.66 -3.48
N ILE A 166 -17.71 6.74 -2.15
CA ILE A 166 -18.28 7.91 -1.44
C ILE A 166 -17.27 9.05 -1.34
N ILE A 167 -16.04 8.73 -0.95
CA ILE A 167 -15.01 9.69 -0.58
C ILE A 167 -14.01 9.88 -1.73
N GLY A 168 -13.74 8.82 -2.49
CA GLY A 168 -12.82 8.88 -3.63
C GLY A 168 -13.42 9.61 -4.83
N GLY A 169 -12.63 10.46 -5.46
CA GLY A 169 -13.03 11.24 -6.64
C GLY A 169 -12.29 12.58 -6.73
N PRO A 170 -12.71 13.48 -7.65
CA PRO A 170 -12.10 14.79 -7.86
C PRO A 170 -11.97 15.65 -6.60
N HIS A 171 -12.88 15.46 -5.64
CA HIS A 171 -12.95 16.16 -4.36
C HIS A 171 -11.75 15.90 -3.43
N LEU A 172 -11.04 14.79 -3.59
CA LEU A 172 -9.81 14.51 -2.83
C LEU A 172 -8.51 14.85 -3.58
N GLY A 173 -8.56 15.05 -4.91
CA GLY A 173 -7.37 14.92 -5.76
C GLY A 173 -7.05 16.05 -6.73
N GLY A 174 -7.91 17.06 -6.91
CA GLY A 174 -7.59 18.08 -7.93
C GLY A 174 -8.37 19.37 -7.92
N GLU A 175 -9.52 19.42 -7.25
CA GLU A 175 -10.27 20.68 -7.11
C GLU A 175 -9.60 21.59 -6.09
N LYS A 176 -9.46 22.87 -6.43
CA LYS A 176 -8.99 23.87 -5.48
C LYS A 176 -9.98 23.93 -4.32
N ILE A 177 -9.45 23.93 -3.10
CA ILE A 177 -10.28 24.17 -1.92
C ILE A 177 -10.61 25.67 -1.90
N PRO A 178 -11.90 26.08 -1.87
CA PRO A 178 -12.26 27.49 -1.85
C PRO A 178 -11.56 28.24 -0.70
N GLY A 179 -10.90 29.35 -1.01
CA GLY A 179 -10.16 30.15 -0.03
C GLY A 179 -8.78 29.60 0.38
N LEU A 180 -8.34 28.47 -0.17
CA LEU A 180 -7.08 27.81 0.17
C LEU A 180 -6.28 27.43 -1.09
N ASP A 181 -5.18 28.14 -1.35
CA ASP A 181 -4.23 27.79 -2.43
C ASP A 181 -3.07 26.95 -1.89
N ILE A 182 -3.33 25.65 -1.71
CA ILE A 182 -2.35 24.68 -1.21
C ILE A 182 -1.11 24.62 -2.11
N LEU A 183 -1.27 24.76 -3.43
CA LEU A 183 -0.15 24.73 -4.36
C LEU A 183 0.76 25.95 -4.20
N ALA A 184 0.19 27.14 -3.99
CA ALA A 184 0.97 28.33 -3.67
C ALA A 184 1.69 28.19 -2.32
N MET A 185 1.01 27.66 -1.30
CA MET A 185 1.63 27.38 0.01
C MET A 185 2.79 26.38 -0.11
N ALA A 186 2.62 25.31 -0.89
CA ALA A 186 3.66 24.32 -1.15
C ALA A 186 4.88 24.97 -1.84
N ARG A 187 4.64 25.80 -2.87
CA ARG A 187 5.71 26.53 -3.57
C ARG A 187 6.45 27.46 -2.63
N GLN A 188 5.75 28.17 -1.76
CA GLN A 188 6.37 29.05 -0.76
C GLN A 188 7.21 28.26 0.24
N ALA A 189 6.68 27.15 0.75
CA ALA A 189 7.38 26.31 1.72
C ALA A 189 8.64 25.66 1.12
N TYR A 190 8.57 25.14 -0.11
CA TYR A 190 9.67 24.42 -0.76
C TYR A 190 10.69 25.32 -1.45
N ARG A 191 10.35 26.57 -1.81
CA ARG A 191 11.30 27.56 -2.33
C ARG A 191 11.87 28.48 -1.26
N GLY A 192 11.32 28.44 -0.04
CA GLY A 192 11.82 29.23 1.07
C GLY A 192 13.19 28.75 1.56
N ASP A 193 13.89 29.62 2.28
CA ASP A 193 15.27 29.36 2.72
C ASP A 193 15.37 28.47 3.98
N SER A 194 14.24 28.07 4.56
CA SER A 194 14.21 27.31 5.82
C SER A 194 13.66 25.90 5.65
N PHE A 195 14.41 24.91 6.12
CA PHE A 195 13.91 23.54 6.20
C PHE A 195 12.71 23.41 7.17
N SER A 196 12.58 24.29 8.16
CA SER A 196 11.46 24.23 9.09
C SER A 196 10.12 24.58 8.44
N SER A 197 10.09 25.45 7.41
CA SER A 197 8.84 25.73 6.68
C SER A 197 8.38 24.53 5.88
N VAL A 198 9.32 23.75 5.32
CA VAL A 198 9.05 22.47 4.67
C VAL A 198 8.43 21.49 5.66
N VAL A 199 9.05 21.31 6.82
CA VAL A 199 8.59 20.37 7.86
C VAL A 199 7.19 20.73 8.38
N VAL A 200 6.92 22.00 8.65
CA VAL A 200 5.60 22.45 9.13
C VAL A 200 4.53 22.22 8.06
N PHE A 201 4.80 22.61 6.82
CA PHE A 201 3.88 22.37 5.71
C PHE A 201 3.59 20.87 5.52
N GLN A 202 4.66 20.06 5.49
CA GLN A 202 4.57 18.60 5.36
C GLN A 202 3.83 17.97 6.54
N PHE A 203 3.99 18.46 7.77
CA PHE A 203 3.31 17.90 8.94
C PHE A 203 1.79 17.99 8.82
N PHE A 204 1.26 19.16 8.46
CA PHE A 204 -0.17 19.34 8.23
C PHE A 204 -0.65 18.59 7.00
N GLY A 205 0.10 18.67 5.89
CA GLY A 205 -0.21 17.89 4.69
C GLY A 205 -0.27 16.40 4.99
N ALA A 206 0.67 15.87 5.76
CA ALA A 206 0.80 14.46 6.09
C ALA A 206 -0.35 13.96 6.95
N PHE A 207 -0.97 14.83 7.75
CA PHE A 207 -2.17 14.51 8.52
C PHE A 207 -3.39 14.33 7.59
N PHE A 208 -3.64 15.30 6.71
CA PHE A 208 -4.77 15.24 5.78
C PHE A 208 -4.61 14.13 4.72
N SER A 209 -3.41 13.98 4.16
CA SER A 209 -3.09 12.88 3.25
C SER A 209 -3.25 11.52 3.93
N PHE A 210 -2.86 11.40 5.20
CA PHE A 210 -3.08 10.16 5.96
C PHE A 210 -4.57 9.86 6.14
N LEU A 211 -5.40 10.84 6.48
CA LEU A 211 -6.85 10.64 6.58
C LEU A 211 -7.43 10.18 5.25
N ALA A 212 -7.09 10.85 4.14
CA ALA A 212 -7.55 10.47 2.82
C ALA A 212 -7.17 9.02 2.48
N ILE A 213 -5.90 8.65 2.66
CA ILE A 213 -5.41 7.28 2.45
C ILE A 213 -6.09 6.29 3.39
N ALA A 214 -6.27 6.63 4.68
CA ALA A 214 -6.88 5.75 5.66
C ALA A 214 -8.34 5.46 5.32
N PHE A 215 -9.12 6.46 4.90
CA PHE A 215 -10.51 6.23 4.53
C PHE A 215 -10.67 5.45 3.23
N THR A 216 -9.80 5.68 2.26
CA THR A 216 -9.94 5.12 0.91
C THR A 216 -9.26 3.75 0.75
N GLN A 217 -8.15 3.50 1.47
CA GLN A 217 -7.34 2.28 1.29
C GLN A 217 -7.42 1.29 2.44
N SER A 218 -7.88 1.69 3.64
CA SER A 218 -7.82 0.80 4.82
C SER A 218 -8.55 -0.52 4.63
N GLY A 219 -9.74 -0.49 4.01
CA GLY A 219 -10.53 -1.69 3.72
C GLY A 219 -9.77 -2.67 2.82
N THR A 220 -9.26 -2.20 1.69
CA THR A 220 -8.49 -3.02 0.75
C THR A 220 -7.20 -3.56 1.36
N VAL A 221 -6.43 -2.73 2.06
CA VAL A 221 -5.19 -3.14 2.72
C VAL A 221 -5.46 -4.17 3.81
N MET A 222 -6.50 -3.96 4.63
CA MET A 222 -6.88 -4.90 5.68
C MET A 222 -7.36 -6.23 5.11
N ALA A 223 -8.15 -6.21 4.02
CA ALA A 223 -8.55 -7.43 3.32
C ALA A 223 -7.34 -8.24 2.85
N LEU A 224 -6.35 -7.57 2.25
CA LEU A 224 -5.11 -8.21 1.78
C LEU A 224 -4.24 -8.70 2.94
N PHE A 225 -4.19 -7.98 4.07
CA PHE A 225 -3.52 -8.45 5.28
C PHE A 225 -4.14 -9.76 5.80
N LEU A 226 -5.47 -9.85 5.82
CA LEU A 226 -6.18 -11.05 6.26
C LEU A 226 -6.00 -12.22 5.29
N LEU A 227 -6.04 -11.96 3.97
CA LEU A 227 -5.75 -12.97 2.95
C LEU A 227 -4.30 -13.45 3.02
N GLY A 228 -3.35 -12.54 3.28
CA GLY A 228 -1.95 -12.87 3.52
C GLY A 228 -1.75 -13.74 4.76
N LEU A 229 -2.42 -13.40 5.86
CA LEU A 229 -2.42 -14.21 7.08
C LEU A 229 -2.97 -15.62 6.81
N LEU A 230 -4.09 -15.72 6.09
CA LEU A 230 -4.69 -17.00 5.71
C LEU A 230 -3.72 -17.82 4.82
N ALA A 231 -3.12 -17.21 3.81
CA ALA A 231 -2.15 -17.86 2.94
C ALA A 231 -0.92 -18.39 3.70
N GLY A 232 -0.49 -17.66 4.73
CA GLY A 232 0.59 -18.09 5.62
C GLY A 232 0.22 -19.29 6.47
N ARG A 233 -0.98 -19.30 7.06
CA ARG A 233 -1.49 -20.46 7.82
C ARG A 233 -1.63 -21.71 6.95
N MET A 234 -2.07 -21.52 5.70
CA MET A 234 -2.19 -22.59 4.72
C MET A 234 -0.84 -23.06 4.14
N LYS A 235 0.27 -22.40 4.52
CA LYS A 235 1.62 -22.67 4.03
C LYS A 235 1.69 -22.68 2.50
N LEU A 236 0.97 -21.74 1.88
CA LEU A 236 0.69 -21.73 0.44
C LEU A 236 1.97 -21.71 -0.41
N PHE A 237 2.99 -20.97 0.03
CA PHE A 237 4.27 -20.81 -0.67
C PHE A 237 5.36 -21.80 -0.22
N GLU A 238 5.16 -22.55 0.87
CA GLU A 238 6.01 -23.67 1.25
C GLU A 238 5.67 -24.92 0.42
N ARG A 239 4.39 -25.07 0.05
CA ARG A 239 3.84 -26.22 -0.70
C ARG A 239 3.55 -25.89 -2.16
N THR A 240 4.41 -25.08 -2.80
CA THR A 240 4.19 -24.58 -4.16
C THR A 240 4.03 -25.70 -5.19
N ASN A 241 4.85 -26.76 -5.09
CA ASN A 241 4.79 -27.90 -6.00
C ASN A 241 3.47 -28.68 -5.87
N GLU A 242 3.00 -28.93 -4.64
CA GLU A 242 1.74 -29.62 -4.36
C GLU A 242 0.52 -28.80 -4.82
N ARG A 243 0.62 -27.47 -4.72
CA ARG A 243 -0.48 -26.54 -5.05
C ARG A 243 -0.35 -25.92 -6.44
N ARG A 244 0.45 -26.51 -7.34
CA ARG A 244 0.67 -25.99 -8.69
C ARG A 244 -0.64 -25.73 -9.44
N SER A 245 -1.60 -26.65 -9.35
CA SER A 245 -2.92 -26.51 -10.00
C SER A 245 -3.71 -25.30 -9.51
N PHE A 246 -3.60 -24.95 -8.23
CA PHE A 246 -4.19 -23.74 -7.67
C PHE A 246 -3.54 -22.49 -8.27
N PHE A 247 -2.20 -22.39 -8.28
CA PHE A 247 -1.50 -21.25 -8.86
C PHE A 247 -1.78 -21.10 -10.36
N THR A 248 -1.81 -22.21 -11.11
CA THR A 248 -2.18 -22.19 -12.54
C THR A 248 -3.58 -21.64 -12.75
N LYS A 249 -4.57 -22.06 -11.95
CA LYS A 249 -5.94 -21.52 -12.03
C LYS A 249 -5.99 -20.04 -11.67
N VAL A 250 -5.26 -19.61 -10.63
CA VAL A 250 -5.18 -18.19 -10.25
C VAL A 250 -4.59 -17.36 -11.39
N ILE A 251 -3.57 -17.84 -12.09
CA ILE A 251 -3.01 -17.14 -13.27
C ILE A 251 -3.99 -17.17 -14.44
N GLN A 252 -4.56 -18.34 -14.76
CA GLN A 252 -5.48 -18.52 -15.90
C GLN A 252 -6.73 -17.65 -15.81
N TRP A 253 -7.28 -17.45 -14.61
CA TRP A 253 -8.45 -16.61 -14.42
C TRP A 253 -8.07 -15.18 -14.04
N GLY A 254 -7.08 -15.01 -13.16
CA GLY A 254 -6.68 -13.71 -12.64
C GLY A 254 -6.01 -12.84 -13.69
N LEU A 255 -5.20 -13.40 -14.59
CA LEU A 255 -4.50 -12.62 -15.60
C LEU A 255 -5.47 -12.05 -16.65
N PRO A 256 -6.36 -12.83 -17.31
CA PRO A 256 -7.31 -12.26 -18.26
C PRO A 256 -8.28 -11.28 -17.60
N VAL A 257 -8.83 -11.62 -16.44
CA VAL A 257 -9.73 -10.73 -15.69
C VAL A 257 -9.02 -9.43 -15.34
N GLY A 258 -7.80 -9.52 -14.79
CA GLY A 258 -6.99 -8.35 -14.46
C GLY A 258 -6.67 -7.49 -15.68
N LEU A 259 -6.28 -8.09 -16.81
CA LEU A 259 -6.00 -7.36 -18.05
C LEU A 259 -7.24 -6.65 -18.60
N ILE A 260 -8.40 -7.31 -18.57
CA ILE A 260 -9.68 -6.73 -19.01
C ILE A 260 -10.06 -5.54 -18.13
N PHE A 261 -10.06 -5.70 -16.80
CA PHE A 261 -10.41 -4.60 -15.89
C PHE A 261 -9.45 -3.43 -15.99
N ASN A 262 -8.16 -3.71 -16.23
CA ASN A 262 -7.14 -2.68 -16.38
C ASN A 262 -7.27 -1.95 -17.72
N ALA A 263 -7.57 -2.67 -18.80
CA ALA A 263 -7.88 -2.06 -20.10
C ALA A 263 -9.14 -1.18 -19.99
N LEU A 264 -10.20 -1.67 -19.33
CA LEU A 264 -11.41 -0.88 -19.06
C LEU A 264 -11.09 0.37 -18.23
N PHE A 265 -10.27 0.24 -17.18
CA PHE A 265 -9.85 1.37 -16.36
C PHE A 265 -9.14 2.47 -17.19
N ILE A 266 -8.25 2.09 -18.11
CA ILE A 266 -7.56 3.05 -19.00
C ILE A 266 -8.50 3.63 -20.06
N LEU A 267 -9.38 2.83 -20.63
CA LEU A 267 -10.20 3.22 -21.78
C LEU A 267 -11.46 4.02 -21.42
N THR A 268 -12.03 3.82 -20.23
CA THR A 268 -13.38 4.34 -19.93
C THR A 268 -13.41 5.76 -19.38
N GLU A 269 -12.26 6.37 -19.04
CA GLU A 269 -12.17 7.68 -18.36
C GLU A 269 -13.17 7.89 -17.21
N ALA A 270 -13.75 6.81 -16.65
CA ALA A 270 -14.94 6.93 -15.83
C ALA A 270 -14.57 7.57 -14.48
N PRO A 271 -15.28 8.62 -14.03
CA PRO A 271 -14.92 9.36 -12.82
C PRO A 271 -14.74 8.49 -11.57
N TRP A 272 -15.55 7.43 -11.41
CA TRP A 272 -15.49 6.52 -10.28
C TRP A 272 -14.37 5.46 -10.40
N LEU A 273 -14.00 5.05 -11.63
CA LEU A 273 -12.80 4.24 -11.86
C LEU A 273 -11.56 5.09 -11.59
N SER A 274 -11.57 6.37 -11.98
CA SER A 274 -10.51 7.33 -11.68
C SER A 274 -10.30 7.59 -10.18
N SER A 275 -11.30 7.33 -9.33
CA SER A 275 -11.19 7.39 -7.87
C SER A 275 -10.20 6.35 -7.31
N LEU A 276 -10.15 5.13 -7.88
CA LEU A 276 -9.11 4.14 -7.59
C LEU A 276 -7.73 4.68 -7.96
N GLY A 277 -7.65 5.33 -9.12
CA GLY A 277 -6.45 5.97 -9.62
C GLY A 277 -5.92 7.06 -8.69
N PHE A 278 -6.71 8.10 -8.42
CA PHE A 278 -6.31 9.24 -7.58
C PHE A 278 -5.95 8.85 -6.15
N THR A 279 -6.56 7.79 -5.62
CA THR A 279 -6.25 7.27 -4.29
C THR A 279 -4.88 6.60 -4.23
N ILE A 280 -4.41 6.02 -5.34
CA ILE A 280 -3.18 5.23 -5.41
C ILE A 280 -2.03 5.98 -6.12
N GLY A 281 -2.32 7.14 -6.72
CA GLY A 281 -1.33 8.01 -7.37
C GLY A 281 -1.54 8.22 -8.87
N ALA A 282 -2.57 7.62 -9.47
CA ALA A 282 -2.85 7.74 -10.89
C ALA A 282 -3.33 9.15 -11.26
N ARG A 283 -2.58 9.75 -12.19
CA ARG A 283 -2.93 11.01 -12.85
C ARG A 283 -4.14 10.83 -13.75
N ARG A 284 -4.90 11.92 -13.85
CA ARG A 284 -5.92 12.12 -14.89
C ARG A 284 -5.23 12.22 -16.26
N LEU A 285 -5.20 11.12 -17.01
CA LEU A 285 -5.09 11.21 -18.47
C LEU A 285 -6.38 11.88 -18.95
N ARG A 286 -6.32 13.17 -19.34
CA ARG A 286 -7.38 13.77 -20.17
C ARG A 286 -7.09 13.38 -21.61
N ARG A 287 -7.74 12.35 -22.12
CA ARG A 287 -7.75 11.99 -23.53
C ARG A 287 -9.17 11.70 -23.96
N PHE A 288 -9.64 12.53 -24.90
CA PHE A 288 -10.71 12.27 -25.88
C PHE A 288 -11.94 13.21 -25.87
N THR A 289 -11.97 14.28 -25.08
CA THR A 289 -12.97 15.37 -25.27
C THR A 289 -12.38 16.77 -25.08
N SER A 290 -11.65 17.24 -26.08
CA SER A 290 -11.46 18.69 -26.37
C SER A 290 -10.85 18.82 -27.78
N ALA A 291 -11.60 18.31 -28.75
CA ALA A 291 -11.63 18.85 -30.09
C ALA A 291 -13.05 19.39 -30.24
N GLY A 292 -13.20 20.71 -30.10
CA GLY A 292 -14.48 21.41 -29.99
C GLY A 292 -14.31 22.65 -29.14
#